data_AF-A0A2C6CX18-F1
#
_entry.id   AF-A0A2C6CX18-F1
#
_cell.length_a   1.000
_cell.length_b   1.000
_cell.length_c   1.000
_cell.angle_alpha   90.00
_cell.angle_beta   90.00
_cell.angle_gamma   90.00
#
_symmetry.space_group_name_H-M   'P 1'
#
loop_
_entity.id
_entity.type
_entity.pdbx_description
1 polymer ?
#
loop_
_entity_poly.entity_id
_entity_poly.type
_entity_poly.pdbx_seq_one_letter_code
_entity_poly.pdbx_strand_id
1 'polypeptide(L)'
;MDFKKHLFTLTYLLVAISLESGCSECEPDRYGPNVTMILPVVTEISMDTLIVGDTISIQLTFPKEIKIKNNDQNILLENFNFFTELNISEISGLEEDFNLDIDIFEIIGEVDFLPLTTAAVYPITYLESENFYSFEADIVFNESGKYFLAMGTNVGNYEFYEHPFVYQCEDKRRVRIEIEYQSSETNEREFQDIFLTSPIEYLSTVYDYERFSSIGGRAFVVIE
;
A
#
# COMPACT_ATOMS: atom_id res chain seq x y z
N MET A 1 -39.63 -31.87 -50.56
CA MET A 1 -38.69 -30.82 -51.01
C MET A 1 -38.22 -30.03 -49.79
N ASP A 2 -37.78 -30.74 -48.73
CA ASP A 2 -37.81 -30.17 -47.37
C ASP A 2 -36.51 -30.38 -46.57
N PHE A 3 -35.62 -31.27 -47.03
CA PHE A 3 -34.37 -31.55 -46.31
C PHE A 3 -33.41 -30.36 -46.28
N LYS A 4 -33.36 -29.56 -47.36
CA LYS A 4 -32.56 -28.32 -47.41
C LYS A 4 -33.07 -27.24 -46.47
N LYS A 5 -34.39 -27.16 -46.21
CA LYS A 5 -34.97 -26.19 -45.28
C LYS A 5 -34.60 -26.53 -43.84
N HIS A 6 -34.72 -27.80 -43.45
CA HIS A 6 -34.37 -28.26 -42.10
C HIS A 6 -32.87 -28.14 -41.79
N LEU A 7 -32.00 -28.40 -42.77
CA LEU A 7 -30.57 -28.20 -42.60
C LEU A 7 -30.23 -26.73 -42.37
N PHE A 8 -30.84 -25.81 -43.13
CA PHE A 8 -30.65 -24.37 -42.96
C PHE A 8 -31.13 -23.85 -41.60
N THR A 9 -32.22 -24.41 -41.07
CA THR A 9 -32.75 -24.02 -39.74
C THR A 9 -31.84 -24.51 -38.62
N LEU A 10 -31.28 -25.73 -38.75
CA LEU A 10 -30.39 -26.31 -37.77
C LEU A 10 -29.04 -25.57 -37.71
N THR A 11 -28.48 -25.17 -38.85
CA THR A 11 -27.24 -24.39 -38.90
C THR A 11 -27.43 -22.98 -38.32
N TYR A 12 -28.58 -22.35 -38.58
CA TYR A 12 -28.88 -21.03 -38.00
C TYR A 12 -29.07 -21.10 -36.48
N LEU A 13 -29.70 -22.17 -35.98
CA LEU A 13 -29.85 -22.41 -34.54
C LEU A 13 -28.50 -22.65 -33.85
N LEU A 14 -27.61 -23.43 -34.48
CA LEU A 14 -26.26 -23.69 -33.95
C LEU A 14 -25.38 -22.42 -33.94
N VAL A 15 -25.50 -21.57 -34.97
CA VAL A 15 -24.78 -20.28 -35.01
C VAL A 15 -25.33 -19.30 -33.97
N ALA A 16 -26.66 -19.26 -33.78
CA ALA A 16 -27.29 -18.41 -32.75
C ALA A 16 -26.91 -18.85 -31.32
N ILE A 17 -26.86 -20.16 -31.05
CA ILE A 17 -26.43 -20.71 -29.75
C ILE A 17 -24.93 -20.43 -29.50
N SER A 18 -24.09 -20.47 -30.56
CA SER A 18 -22.66 -20.16 -30.43
C SER A 18 -22.34 -18.67 -30.22
N LEU A 19 -23.29 -17.77 -30.52
CA LEU A 19 -23.15 -16.34 -30.27
C LEU A 19 -23.54 -15.94 -28.84
N GLU A 20 -24.38 -16.73 -28.17
CA GLU A 20 -24.74 -16.53 -26.76
C GLU A 20 -23.75 -17.20 -25.79
N SER A 21 -22.96 -18.19 -26.22
CA SER A 21 -21.89 -18.78 -25.41
C SER A 21 -20.59 -17.95 -25.38
N GLY A 22 -20.57 -16.80 -26.06
CA GLY A 22 -19.39 -15.94 -26.22
C GLY A 22 -19.32 -14.73 -25.29
N CYS A 23 -20.29 -14.56 -24.39
CA CYS A 23 -20.21 -13.60 -23.30
C CYS A 23 -19.94 -14.34 -22.00
N SER A 24 -18.68 -14.50 -21.62
CA SER A 24 -18.36 -14.55 -20.19
C SER A 24 -18.61 -13.13 -19.67
N GLU A 25 -19.87 -12.79 -19.42
CA GLU A 25 -20.21 -11.69 -18.53
C GLU A 25 -19.73 -12.13 -17.15
N CYS A 26 -18.43 -11.98 -16.94
CA CYS A 26 -17.86 -12.00 -15.62
C CYS A 26 -18.54 -10.87 -14.86
N GLU A 27 -19.49 -11.27 -14.01
CA GLU A 27 -19.96 -10.41 -12.95
C GLU A 27 -18.79 -10.18 -12.00
N PRO A 28 -18.38 -8.92 -11.76
CA PRO A 28 -17.38 -8.62 -10.77
C PRO A 28 -17.81 -9.22 -9.42
N ASP A 29 -16.86 -9.77 -8.68
CA ASP A 29 -17.14 -10.11 -7.30
C ASP A 29 -17.61 -8.90 -6.48
N ARG A 30 -18.05 -9.17 -5.25
CA ARG A 30 -18.61 -8.14 -4.36
C ARG A 30 -17.68 -6.96 -4.05
N TYR A 31 -16.39 -7.06 -4.35
CA TYR A 31 -15.40 -6.02 -4.12
C TYR A 31 -15.21 -5.12 -5.34
N GLY A 32 -15.53 -5.61 -6.55
CA GLY A 32 -15.46 -4.84 -7.78
C GLY A 32 -14.03 -4.67 -8.34
N PRO A 33 -13.87 -4.00 -9.49
CA PRO A 33 -12.60 -3.94 -10.21
C PRO A 33 -11.55 -3.01 -9.56
N ASN A 34 -11.96 -2.09 -8.69
CA ASN A 34 -11.08 -1.15 -8.00
C ASN A 34 -11.26 -1.34 -6.50
N VAL A 35 -10.20 -1.73 -5.81
CA VAL A 35 -10.25 -2.02 -4.38
C VAL A 35 -9.16 -1.25 -3.67
N THR A 36 -9.52 -0.69 -2.52
CA THR A 36 -8.58 -0.04 -1.60
C THR A 36 -8.66 -0.78 -0.26
N MET A 37 -7.57 -1.39 0.16
CA MET A 37 -7.44 -2.06 1.45
C MET A 37 -6.96 -1.06 2.51
N ILE A 38 -7.41 -1.25 3.75
CA ILE A 38 -6.96 -0.41 4.88
C ILE A 38 -6.14 -1.29 5.83
N LEU A 39 -4.87 -0.93 6.02
CA LEU A 39 -3.97 -1.58 6.96
C LEU A 39 -3.67 -0.62 8.13
N PRO A 40 -3.81 -1.06 9.39
CA PRO A 40 -3.42 -0.25 10.53
C PRO A 40 -1.89 -0.22 10.65
N VAL A 41 -1.36 0.95 11.02
CA VAL A 41 0.05 1.18 11.31
C VAL A 41 0.14 1.91 12.64
N VAL A 42 1.06 1.49 13.49
CA VAL A 42 1.41 2.18 14.71
C VAL A 42 2.85 2.65 14.56
N THR A 43 3.06 3.96 14.71
CA THR A 43 4.39 4.56 14.74
C THR A 43 4.55 5.28 16.07
N GLU A 44 5.31 4.71 16.98
CA GLU A 44 5.53 5.28 18.30
C GLU A 44 6.68 6.27 18.25
N ILE A 45 6.33 7.56 18.30
CA ILE A 45 7.28 8.66 18.45
C ILE A 45 6.98 9.30 19.80
N SER A 46 7.94 9.26 20.71
CA SER A 46 7.76 9.73 22.09
C SER A 46 7.39 11.22 22.16
N MET A 47 7.92 12.03 21.24
CA MET A 47 7.68 13.47 21.09
C MET A 47 7.98 13.90 19.64
N ASP A 48 7.37 14.98 19.15
CA ASP A 48 7.67 15.55 17.82
C ASP A 48 9.12 16.04 17.66
N THR A 49 9.85 16.17 18.76
CA THR A 49 11.28 16.49 18.77
C THR A 49 12.02 15.36 19.47
N LEU A 50 12.86 14.69 18.71
CA LEU A 50 13.73 13.61 19.12
C LEU A 50 15.16 14.13 19.23
N ILE A 51 15.97 13.43 20.01
CA ILE A 51 17.42 13.63 20.06
C ILE A 51 18.08 12.56 19.18
N VAL A 52 19.23 12.87 18.57
CA VAL A 52 20.04 11.88 17.87
C VAL A 52 20.29 10.67 18.76
N GLY A 53 20.04 9.47 18.22
CA GLY A 53 20.11 8.21 18.96
C GLY A 53 18.80 7.79 19.64
N ASP A 54 17.77 8.64 19.66
CA ASP A 54 16.43 8.21 20.06
C ASP A 54 15.86 7.19 19.06
N THR A 55 15.00 6.31 19.58
CA THR A 55 14.39 5.22 18.81
C THR A 55 12.94 5.55 18.48
N ILE A 56 12.55 5.30 17.23
CA ILE A 56 11.17 5.27 16.76
C ILE A 56 10.78 3.82 16.51
N SER A 57 9.70 3.37 17.12
CA SER A 57 9.19 2.01 16.88
C SER A 57 8.07 2.05 15.84
N ILE A 58 8.14 1.15 14.87
CA ILE A 58 7.12 0.94 13.86
C ILE A 58 6.54 -0.45 14.03
N GLN A 59 5.22 -0.53 14.08
CA GLN A 59 4.49 -1.79 14.16
C GLN A 59 3.35 -1.82 13.13
N LEU A 60 3.35 -2.88 12.32
CA LEU A 60 2.23 -3.24 11.45
C LEU A 60 1.80 -4.66 11.82
N THR A 61 0.83 -4.77 12.72
CA THR A 61 0.22 -6.06 13.10
C THR A 61 -1.28 -6.00 12.84
N PHE A 62 -1.75 -6.82 11.91
CA PHE A 62 -3.14 -6.81 11.49
C PHE A 62 -3.64 -8.23 11.14
N PRO A 63 -4.95 -8.49 11.34
CA PRO A 63 -5.52 -9.80 11.04
C PRO A 63 -5.52 -10.06 9.53
N LYS A 64 -5.56 -11.33 9.11
CA LYS A 64 -5.74 -11.69 7.70
C LYS A 64 -7.08 -11.25 7.11
N GLU A 65 -8.05 -10.93 7.97
CA GLU A 65 -9.32 -10.32 7.59
C GLU A 65 -9.14 -8.81 7.39
N ILE A 66 -8.90 -8.42 6.13
CA ILE A 66 -8.58 -7.05 5.73
C ILE A 66 -9.84 -6.27 5.39
N LYS A 67 -9.95 -5.06 5.94
CA LYS A 67 -11.06 -4.14 5.65
C LYS A 67 -10.90 -3.50 4.27
N ILE A 68 -12.00 -3.45 3.51
CA ILE A 68 -12.07 -2.73 2.24
C ILE A 68 -12.64 -1.32 2.47
N LYS A 69 -11.98 -0.28 1.95
CA LYS A 69 -12.44 1.10 2.06
C LYS A 69 -13.77 1.30 1.31
N ASN A 70 -14.65 2.14 1.88
CA ASN A 70 -15.96 2.50 1.32
C ASN A 70 -16.92 1.30 1.13
N ASN A 71 -16.65 0.18 1.79
CA ASN A 71 -17.50 -1.00 1.82
C ASN A 71 -17.49 -1.56 3.25
N ASP A 72 -18.62 -2.02 3.77
CA ASP A 72 -18.68 -2.65 5.10
C ASP A 72 -18.20 -4.11 5.06
N GLN A 73 -17.34 -4.43 4.10
CA GLN A 73 -16.86 -5.79 3.83
C GLN A 73 -15.40 -5.93 4.19
N ASN A 74 -15.09 -7.13 4.69
CA ASN A 74 -13.73 -7.60 4.84
C ASN A 74 -13.43 -8.69 3.81
N ILE A 75 -12.14 -8.94 3.61
CA ILE A 75 -11.63 -10.05 2.82
C ILE A 75 -10.56 -10.81 3.60
N LEU A 76 -10.65 -12.14 3.58
CA LEU A 76 -9.59 -12.99 4.09
C LEU A 76 -8.49 -13.12 3.04
N LEU A 77 -7.28 -12.70 3.37
CA LEU A 77 -6.09 -12.80 2.52
C LEU A 77 -5.04 -13.68 3.20
N GLU A 78 -4.76 -14.85 2.61
CA GLU A 78 -3.73 -15.78 3.06
C GLU A 78 -2.62 -15.85 2.03
N ASN A 79 -1.35 -15.85 2.46
CA ASN A 79 -0.19 -15.79 1.57
C ASN A 79 -0.25 -14.60 0.60
N PHE A 80 -0.72 -13.44 1.08
CA PHE A 80 -0.81 -12.23 0.28
C PHE A 80 0.40 -11.32 0.49
N ASN A 81 1.09 -10.98 -0.59
CA ASN A 81 2.13 -9.96 -0.55
C ASN A 81 1.52 -8.57 -0.76
N PHE A 82 1.64 -7.72 0.25
CA PHE A 82 1.14 -6.35 0.23
C PHE A 82 2.10 -5.39 -0.51
N PHE A 83 3.34 -5.80 -0.77
CA PHE A 83 4.40 -4.95 -1.31
C PHE A 83 4.56 -3.64 -0.52
N THR A 84 4.47 -3.75 0.80
CA THR A 84 4.62 -2.61 1.70
C THR A 84 6.06 -2.13 1.69
N GLU A 85 6.23 -0.82 1.62
CA GLU A 85 7.53 -0.16 1.66
C GLU A 85 7.49 0.91 2.76
N LEU A 86 8.51 0.94 3.60
CA LEU A 86 8.78 2.06 4.49
C LEU A 86 9.52 3.13 3.68
N ASN A 87 9.02 4.35 3.73
CA ASN A 87 9.59 5.52 3.08
C ASN A 87 10.07 6.49 4.15
N ILE A 88 11.35 6.85 4.12
CA ILE A 88 11.97 7.78 5.06
C ILE A 88 12.79 8.78 4.25
N SER A 89 12.63 10.06 4.55
CA SER A 89 13.41 11.13 3.94
C SER A 89 13.67 12.29 4.90
N GLU A 90 14.74 13.02 4.63
CA GLU A 90 15.06 14.30 5.27
C GLU A 90 14.46 15.43 4.41
N ILE A 91 13.78 16.37 5.06
CA ILE A 91 12.98 17.42 4.43
C ILE A 91 13.29 18.84 4.96
N SER A 92 14.47 19.06 5.57
CA SER A 92 14.92 20.40 5.97
C SER A 92 15.51 21.19 4.80
N GLY A 93 16.14 20.50 3.85
CA GLY A 93 16.81 21.08 2.69
C GLY A 93 15.84 21.60 1.62
N LEU A 94 16.40 22.17 0.55
CA LEU A 94 15.62 22.59 -0.63
C LEU A 94 15.22 21.41 -1.52
N GLU A 95 15.88 20.27 -1.35
CA GLU A 95 15.63 19.00 -2.01
C GLU A 95 15.46 17.95 -0.92
N GLU A 96 14.66 16.92 -1.22
CA GLU A 96 14.46 15.80 -0.32
C GLU A 96 15.68 14.87 -0.36
N ASP A 97 16.22 14.55 0.81
CA ASP A 97 17.34 13.61 0.93
C ASP A 97 16.84 12.23 1.35
N PHE A 98 17.37 11.22 0.68
CA PHE A 98 17.07 9.81 0.92
C PHE A 98 18.31 9.01 1.32
N ASN A 99 19.50 9.61 1.25
CA ASN A 99 20.75 8.99 1.70
C ASN A 99 20.97 9.29 3.18
N LEU A 100 20.18 8.63 4.01
CA LEU A 100 20.13 8.88 5.45
C LEU A 100 21.12 8.00 6.20
N ASP A 101 21.76 8.56 7.24
CA ASP A 101 22.44 7.76 8.26
C ASP A 101 21.41 7.35 9.33
N ILE A 102 20.84 6.16 9.15
CA ILE A 102 19.89 5.55 10.07
C ILE A 102 20.23 4.08 10.30
N ASP A 103 19.94 3.60 11.50
CA ASP A 103 19.98 2.17 11.83
C ASP A 103 18.55 1.64 11.96
N ILE A 104 18.28 0.50 11.33
CA ILE A 104 16.99 -0.21 11.44
C ILE A 104 17.25 -1.55 12.12
N PHE A 105 16.56 -1.78 13.24
CA PHE A 105 16.64 -3.00 14.04
C PHE A 105 15.33 -3.77 13.90
N GLU A 106 15.36 -4.87 13.14
CA GLU A 106 14.20 -5.74 12.92
C GLU A 106 13.89 -6.56 14.18
N ILE A 107 12.62 -6.54 14.61
CA ILE A 107 12.12 -7.31 15.76
C ILE A 107 11.21 -8.44 15.26
N ILE A 108 10.31 -8.14 14.32
CA ILE A 108 9.41 -9.11 13.66
C ILE A 108 9.35 -8.79 12.16
N GLY A 109 9.43 -9.82 11.33
CA GLY A 109 9.51 -9.65 9.88
C GLY A 109 10.90 -9.21 9.44
N GLU A 110 11.01 -8.72 8.20
CA GLU A 110 12.28 -8.31 7.60
C GLU A 110 12.09 -6.99 6.84
N VAL A 111 13.14 -6.17 6.79
CA VAL A 111 13.27 -4.94 6.00
C VAL A 111 14.47 -5.08 5.09
N ASP A 112 14.22 -5.03 3.78
CA ASP A 112 15.29 -4.90 2.81
C ASP A 112 15.66 -3.42 2.58
N PHE A 113 16.82 -3.19 1.97
CA PHE A 113 17.21 -1.86 1.47
C PHE A 113 17.40 -1.90 -0.04
N LEU A 114 16.62 -1.09 -0.76
CA LEU A 114 16.73 -0.96 -2.20
C LEU A 114 17.04 0.51 -2.55
N PRO A 115 18.31 0.82 -2.87
CA PRO A 115 18.67 2.15 -3.33
C PRO A 115 18.17 2.35 -4.76
N LEU A 116 17.39 3.41 -4.97
CA LEU A 116 16.95 3.86 -6.28
C LEU A 116 17.78 5.08 -6.70
N THR A 117 17.76 5.40 -8.00
CA THR A 117 18.54 6.53 -8.54
C THR A 117 18.19 7.87 -7.88
N THR A 118 16.95 8.02 -7.42
CA THR A 118 16.40 9.29 -6.89
C THR A 118 15.65 9.10 -5.57
N ALA A 119 15.78 7.93 -4.91
CA ALA A 119 15.07 7.60 -3.70
C ALA A 119 15.76 6.43 -2.96
N ALA A 120 15.40 6.21 -1.71
CA ALA A 120 15.68 4.98 -0.99
C ALA A 120 14.34 4.40 -0.55
N VAL A 121 14.14 3.11 -0.80
CA VAL A 121 12.95 2.40 -0.32
C VAL A 121 13.38 1.24 0.56
N TYR A 122 12.56 0.97 1.57
CA TYR A 122 12.78 -0.07 2.55
C TYR A 122 11.63 -1.09 2.47
N PRO A 123 11.67 -2.07 1.54
CA PRO A 123 10.62 -3.06 1.40
C PRO A 123 10.45 -3.90 2.67
N ILE A 124 9.21 -4.12 3.07
CA ILE A 124 8.84 -4.89 4.26
C ILE A 124 8.35 -6.28 3.86
N THR A 125 8.91 -7.30 4.50
CA THR A 125 8.39 -8.66 4.49
C THR A 125 7.76 -8.99 5.84
N TYR A 126 6.45 -9.21 5.84
CA TYR A 126 5.70 -9.58 7.04
C TYR A 126 5.98 -11.02 7.47
N LEU A 127 6.04 -11.25 8.78
CA LEU A 127 5.88 -12.58 9.34
C LEU A 127 4.39 -12.95 9.32
N GLU A 128 4.02 -13.93 8.49
CA GLU A 128 2.67 -14.46 8.43
C GLU A 128 2.49 -15.60 9.46
N SER A 129 1.46 -15.47 10.30
CA SER A 129 0.99 -16.51 11.22
C SER A 129 -0.33 -17.12 10.73
N GLU A 130 -1.00 -17.95 11.54
CA GLU A 130 -2.33 -18.47 11.18
C GLU A 130 -3.36 -17.34 11.01
N ASN A 131 -3.30 -16.32 11.87
CA ASN A 131 -4.36 -15.30 11.97
C ASN A 131 -3.91 -13.87 11.61
N PHE A 132 -2.61 -13.61 11.54
CA PHE A 132 -2.06 -12.25 11.43
C PHE A 132 -0.90 -12.16 10.44
N TYR A 133 -0.71 -10.97 9.90
CA TYR A 133 0.56 -10.48 9.37
C TYR A 133 1.17 -9.54 10.41
N SER A 134 2.47 -9.70 10.67
CA SER A 134 3.18 -8.91 11.67
C SER A 134 4.51 -8.43 11.14
N PHE A 135 4.78 -7.15 11.39
CA PHE A 135 6.06 -6.50 11.21
C PHE A 135 6.30 -5.56 12.39
N GLU A 136 7.52 -5.54 12.88
CA GLU A 136 7.97 -4.65 13.96
C GLU A 136 9.46 -4.34 13.78
N ALA A 137 9.80 -3.06 13.79
CA ALA A 137 11.18 -2.60 13.73
C ALA A 137 11.38 -1.30 14.50
N ASP A 138 12.58 -1.13 15.02
CA ASP A 138 13.05 0.09 15.65
C ASP A 138 13.98 0.84 14.70
N ILE A 139 13.82 2.16 14.62
CA ILE A 139 14.63 3.03 13.76
C ILE A 139 15.36 4.04 14.64
N VAL A 140 16.66 4.18 14.43
CA VAL A 140 17.51 5.16 15.11
C VAL A 140 18.07 6.14 14.09
N PHE A 141 17.88 7.43 14.35
CA PHE A 141 18.39 8.50 13.51
C PHE A 141 19.73 9.00 14.04
N ASN A 142 20.76 8.98 13.19
CA ASN A 142 22.13 9.33 13.58
C ASN A 142 22.50 10.79 13.24
N GLU A 143 21.61 11.52 12.57
CA GLU A 143 21.80 12.91 12.17
C GLU A 143 20.60 13.78 12.57
N SER A 144 20.85 15.08 12.80
CA SER A 144 19.81 16.06 13.07
C SER A 144 19.14 16.51 11.78
N GLY A 145 17.83 16.73 11.80
CA GLY A 145 17.07 17.15 10.64
C GLY A 145 15.57 17.20 10.88
N LYS A 146 14.81 17.46 9.83
CA LYS A 146 13.35 17.30 9.79
C LYS A 146 13.09 16.08 8.93
N TYR A 147 12.36 15.12 9.46
CA TYR A 147 12.15 13.86 8.76
C TYR A 147 10.68 13.66 8.42
N PHE A 148 10.46 13.03 7.27
CA PHE A 148 9.18 12.50 6.85
C PHE A 148 9.27 10.99 6.82
N LEU A 149 8.28 10.34 7.44
CA LEU A 149 8.16 8.89 7.50
C LEU A 149 6.76 8.49 7.06
N ALA A 150 6.66 7.54 6.13
CA ALA A 150 5.39 7.05 5.63
C ALA A 150 5.48 5.59 5.16
N MET A 151 4.31 4.99 4.97
CA MET A 151 4.17 3.67 4.35
C MET A 151 3.66 3.81 2.92
N GLY A 152 4.24 3.02 2.03
CA GLY A 152 3.89 2.98 0.62
C GLY A 152 3.55 1.58 0.15
N THR A 153 2.94 1.51 -1.02
CA THR A 153 2.83 0.29 -1.79
C THR A 153 3.18 0.61 -3.22
N ASN A 154 4.10 -0.15 -3.81
CA ASN A 154 4.33 -0.07 -5.24
C ASN A 154 3.22 -0.85 -5.98
N VAL A 155 2.16 -0.14 -6.36
CA VAL A 155 0.98 -0.72 -7.03
C VAL A 155 1.32 -1.42 -8.35
N GLY A 156 2.44 -1.07 -9.00
CA GLY A 156 2.90 -1.72 -10.23
C GLY A 156 3.28 -3.19 -10.01
N ASN A 157 3.67 -3.57 -8.80
CA ASN A 157 4.02 -4.96 -8.48
C ASN A 157 2.82 -5.90 -8.62
N TYR A 158 1.58 -5.39 -8.49
CA TYR A 158 0.37 -6.17 -8.71
C TYR A 158 0.12 -6.54 -10.17
N GLU A 159 0.85 -5.98 -11.15
CA GLU A 159 0.70 -6.38 -12.56
C GLU A 159 1.20 -7.81 -12.80
N PHE A 160 2.29 -8.21 -12.13
CA PHE A 160 2.96 -9.50 -12.32
C PHE A 160 2.76 -10.47 -11.14
N TYR A 161 2.11 -10.01 -10.07
CA TYR A 161 1.85 -10.81 -8.88
C TYR A 161 0.64 -11.74 -9.07
N GLU A 162 0.79 -13.01 -8.71
CA GLU A 162 -0.28 -14.01 -8.84
C GLU A 162 -0.85 -14.37 -7.47
N HIS A 163 -2.12 -14.04 -7.25
CA HIS A 163 -2.87 -14.44 -6.07
C HIS A 163 -4.38 -14.38 -6.38
N PRO A 164 -5.23 -15.29 -5.88
CA PRO A 164 -6.66 -15.31 -6.23
C PRO A 164 -7.37 -13.96 -6.14
N PHE A 165 -7.03 -13.15 -5.13
CA PHE A 165 -7.60 -11.82 -4.95
C PHE A 165 -7.28 -10.80 -6.06
N VAL A 166 -6.18 -10.97 -6.81
CA VAL A 166 -5.85 -10.04 -7.92
C VAL A 166 -6.84 -10.17 -9.08
N TYR A 167 -7.64 -11.24 -9.09
CA TYR A 167 -8.69 -11.49 -10.06
C TYR A 167 -10.05 -11.11 -9.47
N GLN A 168 -10.90 -10.47 -10.27
CA GLN A 168 -12.30 -10.21 -9.90
C GLN A 168 -13.22 -11.37 -10.27
N CYS A 169 -12.76 -12.23 -11.18
CA CYS A 169 -13.39 -13.46 -11.66
C CYS A 169 -12.37 -14.16 -12.59
N GLU A 170 -12.42 -15.49 -12.68
CA GLU A 170 -11.62 -16.31 -13.61
C GLU A 170 -10.23 -15.69 -13.91
N ASP A 171 -9.95 -15.34 -15.16
CA ASP A 171 -8.68 -14.75 -15.62
C ASP A 171 -8.72 -13.21 -15.70
N LYS A 172 -9.83 -12.58 -15.28
CA LYS A 172 -9.97 -11.12 -15.34
C LYS A 172 -9.39 -10.48 -14.08
N ARG A 173 -8.22 -9.89 -14.23
CA ARG A 173 -7.57 -9.11 -13.17
C ARG A 173 -8.41 -7.91 -12.74
N ARG A 174 -8.23 -7.47 -11.49
CA ARG A 174 -8.70 -6.17 -11.02
C ARG A 174 -7.95 -5.07 -11.76
N VAL A 175 -8.63 -3.94 -11.93
CA VAL A 175 -8.06 -2.75 -12.58
C VAL A 175 -7.10 -2.04 -11.61
N ARG A 176 -7.45 -2.00 -10.33
CA ARG A 176 -6.67 -1.28 -9.32
C ARG A 176 -6.76 -1.93 -7.96
N ILE A 177 -5.60 -2.12 -7.34
CA ILE A 177 -5.45 -2.53 -5.94
C ILE A 177 -4.61 -1.46 -5.27
N GLU A 178 -5.20 -0.77 -4.31
CA GLU A 178 -4.55 0.25 -3.49
C GLU A 178 -4.52 -0.21 -2.03
N ILE A 179 -3.55 0.30 -1.29
CA ILE A 179 -3.46 0.11 0.15
C ILE A 179 -3.32 1.48 0.78
N GLU A 180 -4.18 1.76 1.75
CA GLU A 180 -4.03 2.87 2.67
C GLU A 180 -3.54 2.36 4.01
N TYR A 181 -2.53 3.04 4.53
CA TYR A 181 -1.92 2.77 5.82
C TYR A 181 -2.47 3.80 6.80
N GLN A 182 -3.30 3.37 7.74
CA GLN A 182 -3.93 4.27 8.69
C GLN A 182 -3.26 4.16 10.04
N SER A 183 -2.73 5.29 10.52
CA SER A 183 -2.18 5.43 11.86
C SER A 183 -3.08 6.34 12.69
N SER A 184 -3.31 5.96 13.95
CA SER A 184 -4.05 6.79 14.91
C SER A 184 -3.20 7.94 15.46
N GLU A 185 -1.89 7.83 15.27
CA GLU A 185 -0.84 8.75 15.69
C GLU A 185 -0.56 9.83 14.63
N THR A 186 -0.91 9.57 13.35
CA THR A 186 -0.91 10.61 12.32
C THR A 186 -1.86 11.73 12.71
N ASN A 187 -1.32 12.94 12.81
CA ASN A 187 -2.09 14.10 13.26
C ASN A 187 -1.78 15.34 12.42
N GLU A 188 -2.76 16.24 12.35
CA GLU A 188 -2.72 17.43 11.51
C GLU A 188 -1.66 18.45 11.95
N ARG A 189 -1.28 18.44 13.25
CA ARG A 189 -0.26 19.35 13.76
C ARG A 189 1.11 19.05 13.17
N GLU A 190 1.54 17.79 13.17
CA GLU A 190 2.80 17.38 12.52
C GLU A 190 2.81 17.76 11.03
N PHE A 191 1.68 17.56 10.35
CA PHE A 191 1.53 17.95 8.95
C PHE A 191 1.70 19.46 8.73
N GLN A 192 1.00 20.30 9.51
CA GLN A 192 1.04 21.76 9.34
C GLN A 192 2.34 22.38 9.84
N ASP A 193 2.79 21.98 11.03
CA ASP A 193 3.85 22.67 11.76
C ASP A 193 5.25 22.12 11.45
N ILE A 194 5.35 20.93 10.85
CA ILE A 194 6.62 20.30 10.50
C ILE A 194 6.67 20.04 8.99
N PHE A 195 5.81 19.18 8.47
CA PHE A 195 5.87 18.74 7.06
C PHE A 195 5.71 19.91 6.07
N LEU A 196 4.64 20.70 6.20
CA LEU A 196 4.39 21.85 5.32
C LEU A 196 5.35 23.04 5.53
N THR A 197 6.17 23.01 6.58
CA THR A 197 7.23 24.00 6.79
C THR A 197 8.53 23.65 6.09
N SER A 198 8.59 22.49 5.42
CA SER A 198 9.69 22.14 4.52
C SER A 198 9.78 23.15 3.38
N PRO A 199 10.98 23.59 2.97
CA PRO A 199 11.13 24.48 1.84
C PRO A 199 11.08 23.74 0.48
N ILE A 200 10.89 22.41 0.49
CA ILE A 200 10.73 21.58 -0.71
C ILE A 200 9.36 21.86 -1.34
N GLU A 201 9.36 22.63 -2.43
CA GLU A 201 8.13 23.16 -3.05
C GLU A 201 7.11 22.07 -3.36
N TYR A 202 7.56 20.95 -3.92
CA TYR A 202 6.66 19.93 -4.42
C TYR A 202 5.85 19.25 -3.29
N LEU A 203 6.41 19.08 -2.08
CA LEU A 203 5.72 18.45 -0.94
C LEU A 203 4.42 19.18 -0.61
N SER A 204 4.46 20.51 -0.59
CA SER A 204 3.30 21.37 -0.33
C SER A 204 2.24 21.34 -1.45
N THR A 205 2.62 20.94 -2.66
CA THR A 205 1.71 20.88 -3.83
C THR A 205 1.10 19.49 -4.03
N VAL A 206 1.81 18.44 -3.61
CA VAL A 206 1.46 17.03 -3.86
C VAL A 206 0.64 16.44 -2.72
N TYR A 207 0.84 16.93 -1.49
CA TYR A 207 0.18 16.43 -0.29
C TYR A 207 -0.81 17.44 0.28
N ASP A 208 -2.04 16.98 0.46
CA ASP A 208 -2.94 17.51 1.47
C ASP A 208 -2.91 16.58 2.71
N TYR A 209 -3.63 16.97 3.76
CA TYR A 209 -3.68 16.18 4.99
C TYR A 209 -4.32 14.80 4.77
N GLU A 210 -5.31 14.68 3.86
CA GLU A 210 -5.94 13.40 3.56
C GLU A 210 -4.92 12.42 2.99
N ARG A 211 -4.08 12.86 2.04
CA ARG A 211 -3.02 12.05 1.46
C ARG A 211 -1.90 11.76 2.46
N PHE A 212 -1.51 12.72 3.29
CA PHE A 212 -0.54 12.49 4.36
C PHE A 212 -1.05 11.44 5.35
N SER A 213 -2.34 11.50 5.69
CA SER A 213 -2.99 10.54 6.60
C SER A 213 -3.20 9.15 5.98
N SER A 214 -3.47 9.05 4.69
CA SER A 214 -3.73 7.77 4.02
C SER A 214 -2.50 6.86 3.86
N ILE A 215 -1.31 7.41 4.09
CA ILE A 215 -0.02 6.69 4.04
C ILE A 215 0.62 6.56 5.43
N GLY A 216 -0.13 6.85 6.50
CA GLY A 216 0.36 6.80 7.87
C GLY A 216 1.49 7.79 8.11
N GLY A 217 1.44 8.93 7.41
CA GLY A 217 2.49 9.93 7.42
C GLY A 217 2.76 10.46 8.83
N ARG A 218 4.04 10.58 9.15
CA ARG A 218 4.58 11.21 10.36
C ARG A 218 5.66 12.19 9.97
N ALA A 219 5.70 13.32 10.67
CA ALA A 219 6.76 14.30 10.50
C ALA A 219 7.26 14.74 11.86
N PHE A 220 8.58 14.81 12.02
CA PHE A 220 9.23 15.08 13.29
C PHE A 220 10.59 15.74 13.06
N VAL A 221 11.16 16.29 14.15
CA VAL A 221 12.48 16.93 14.15
C VAL A 221 13.43 16.11 15.00
N VAL A 222 14.65 15.88 14.52
CA VAL A 222 15.75 15.29 15.29
C VAL A 222 16.78 16.38 15.56
N ILE A 223 17.20 16.54 16.81
CA ILE A 223 18.19 17.53 17.27
C ILE A 223 19.38 16.84 17.94
N GLU A 224 20.50 17.55 18.08
CA GLU A 224 21.68 17.07 18.83
C GLU A 224 21.42 16.86 20.34
#